data_AF-A0AAU4VG34-F1
#
_entry.id   AF-A0AAU4VG34-F1
#
_cell.length_a   1.000
_cell.length_b   1.000
_cell.length_c   1.000
_cell.angle_alpha   90.00
_cell.angle_beta   90.00
_cell.angle_gamma   90.00
#
_symmetry.space_group_name_H-M   'P 1'
#
loop_
_entity.id
_entity.type
_entity.pdbx_description
1 polymer ?
#
loop_
_entity_poly.entity_id
_entity_poly.type
_entity_poly.pdbx_seq_one_letter_code
_entity_poly.pdbx_strand_id
1 'polypeptide(L)'
;MPHTPDPGAPEPAHEEEPWLNGREVAELWPVREDWLPGAAGRADVRVRQFGGESRGTYGAAPTYYSYHPGDVRRAATAIAEGRVDIPSVWRTDTPDGRRAEYWSRFRFRLTCAVVLALVLLVLGLAVYAAVS
;
A
#
# COMPACT_ATOMS: atom_id res chain seq x y z
N MET A 1 -48.77 14.90 31.40
CA MET A 1 -47.89 15.84 30.68
C MET A 1 -46.63 15.09 30.32
N PRO A 2 -46.35 14.82 29.03
CA PRO A 2 -45.19 14.04 28.63
C PRO A 2 -43.94 14.92 28.61
N HIS A 3 -42.84 14.35 29.08
CA HIS A 3 -41.54 14.98 29.28
C HIS A 3 -40.97 15.57 27.99
N THR A 4 -40.65 16.85 28.01
CA THR A 4 -39.80 17.53 27.04
C THR A 4 -38.37 16.98 27.18
N PRO A 5 -37.70 16.50 26.12
CA PRO A 5 -36.29 16.14 26.20
C PRO A 5 -35.44 17.38 26.45
N ASP A 6 -34.49 17.26 27.38
CA ASP A 6 -33.57 18.29 27.82
C ASP A 6 -32.65 18.73 26.66
N PRO A 7 -32.60 20.03 26.28
CA PRO A 7 -31.87 20.51 25.09
C PRO A 7 -30.38 20.74 25.39
N GLY A 8 -29.74 19.77 26.05
CA GLY A 8 -28.39 19.95 26.59
C GLY A 8 -27.56 18.68 26.79
N ALA A 9 -28.02 17.52 26.30
CA ALA A 9 -27.13 16.36 26.24
C ALA A 9 -26.07 16.64 25.17
N PRO A 10 -24.77 16.74 25.51
CA PRO A 10 -23.73 16.77 24.48
C PRO A 10 -23.92 15.51 23.65
N GLU A 11 -24.06 15.65 22.32
CA GLU A 11 -23.95 14.50 21.42
C GLU A 11 -22.71 13.71 21.86
N PRO A 12 -22.80 12.37 21.98
CA PRO A 12 -21.61 11.59 22.27
C PRO A 12 -20.61 11.98 21.19
N ALA A 13 -19.48 12.54 21.63
CA ALA A 13 -18.36 12.84 20.76
C ALA A 13 -18.14 11.54 19.98
N HIS A 14 -18.51 11.54 18.69
CA HIS A 14 -18.23 10.41 17.84
C HIS A 14 -16.72 10.27 17.92
N GLU A 15 -16.24 9.26 18.61
CA GLU A 15 -14.85 8.87 18.56
C GLU A 15 -14.61 8.55 17.08
N GLU A 16 -14.10 9.55 16.35
CA GLU A 16 -13.76 9.37 14.95
C GLU A 16 -12.78 8.19 14.91
N GLU A 17 -13.23 7.05 14.39
CA GLU A 17 -12.40 5.86 14.31
C GLU A 17 -11.07 6.24 13.67
N PRO A 18 -9.93 5.82 14.25
CA PRO A 18 -8.63 6.19 13.73
C PRO A 18 -8.49 5.71 12.28
N TRP A 19 -7.83 6.53 11.46
CA TRP A 19 -7.59 6.20 10.06
C TRP A 19 -6.71 4.96 9.95
N LEU A 20 -7.07 4.07 9.02
CA LEU A 20 -6.39 2.78 8.86
C LEU A 20 -5.11 2.93 8.05
N ASN A 21 -4.07 2.17 8.39
CA ASN A 21 -2.86 2.08 7.58
C ASN A 21 -3.02 1.04 6.45
N GLY A 22 -2.06 1.01 5.52
CA GLY A 22 -2.09 0.08 4.38
C GLY A 22 -2.19 -1.40 4.79
N ARG A 23 -1.49 -1.81 5.84
CA ARG A 23 -1.52 -3.20 6.32
C ARG A 23 -2.89 -3.60 6.84
N GLU A 24 -3.53 -2.75 7.63
CA GLU A 24 -4.90 -2.98 8.14
C GLU A 24 -5.91 -3.09 6.99
N VAL A 25 -5.75 -2.29 5.94
CA VAL A 25 -6.62 -2.39 4.75
C VAL A 25 -6.32 -3.66 3.94
N ALA A 26 -5.06 -4.07 3.81
CA ALA A 26 -4.67 -5.30 3.12
C ALA A 26 -5.19 -6.58 3.83
N GLU A 27 -5.47 -6.52 5.13
CA GLU A 27 -6.12 -7.61 5.85
C GLU A 27 -7.62 -7.71 5.54
N LEU A 28 -8.26 -6.57 5.23
CA LEU A 28 -9.69 -6.50 4.92
C LEU A 28 -9.98 -6.73 3.43
N TRP A 29 -9.06 -6.34 2.55
CA TRP A 29 -9.24 -6.40 1.11
C TRP A 29 -8.31 -7.45 0.49
N PRO A 30 -8.77 -8.22 -0.50
CA PRO A 30 -7.91 -9.15 -1.24
C PRO A 30 -7.02 -8.40 -2.26
N VAL A 31 -6.31 -7.35 -1.82
CA VAL A 31 -5.48 -6.47 -2.65
C VAL A 31 -4.11 -6.33 -2.01
N ARG A 32 -3.06 -6.37 -2.83
CA ARG A 32 -1.68 -6.18 -2.35
C ARG A 32 -1.45 -4.76 -1.87
N GLU A 33 -0.66 -4.61 -0.80
CA GLU A 33 -0.39 -3.33 -0.15
C GLU A 33 0.14 -2.25 -1.11
N ASP A 34 1.05 -2.62 -2.02
CA ASP A 34 1.62 -1.72 -3.04
C ASP A 34 0.57 -1.07 -3.97
N TRP A 35 -0.58 -1.73 -4.15
CA TRP A 35 -1.64 -1.31 -5.07
C TRP A 35 -2.88 -0.74 -4.36
N LEU A 36 -2.87 -0.70 -3.02
CA LEU A 36 -3.98 -0.17 -2.23
C LEU A 36 -4.35 1.27 -2.56
N PRO A 37 -3.43 2.22 -2.79
CA PRO A 37 -3.81 3.58 -3.16
C PRO A 37 -4.62 3.61 -4.47
N GLY A 38 -4.23 2.79 -5.45
CA GLY A 38 -4.95 2.67 -6.71
C GLY A 38 -6.31 1.98 -6.56
N ALA A 39 -6.40 0.93 -5.75
CA ALA A 39 -7.67 0.25 -5.47
C ALA A 39 -8.64 1.15 -4.67
N ALA A 40 -8.12 1.91 -3.69
CA ALA A 40 -8.88 2.88 -2.92
C ALA A 40 -9.46 3.98 -3.81
N GLY A 41 -8.67 4.50 -4.76
CA GLY A 41 -9.16 5.46 -5.74
C GLY A 41 -10.30 4.93 -6.62
N ARG A 42 -10.27 3.64 -7.00
CA ARG A 42 -11.36 3.01 -7.77
C ARG A 42 -12.59 2.69 -6.93
N ALA A 43 -12.42 2.47 -5.64
CA ALA A 43 -13.49 2.16 -4.70
C ALA A 43 -14.09 3.42 -4.02
N ASP A 44 -13.68 4.62 -4.46
CA ASP A 44 -14.09 5.90 -3.89
C ASP A 44 -13.86 5.99 -2.36
N VAL A 45 -12.67 5.54 -1.93
CA VAL A 45 -12.24 5.59 -0.53
C VAL A 45 -11.41 6.84 -0.30
N ARG A 46 -11.73 7.59 0.77
CA ARG A 46 -10.92 8.74 1.18
C ARG A 46 -9.55 8.29 1.67
N VAL A 47 -8.51 8.89 1.09
CA VAL A 47 -7.10 8.62 1.40
C VAL A 47 -6.42 9.92 1.85
N ARG A 48 -5.65 9.84 2.94
CA ARG A 48 -4.70 10.87 3.36
C ARG A 48 -3.30 10.38 3.03
N GLN A 49 -2.57 11.21 2.28
CA GLN A 49 -1.17 10.96 1.97
C GLN A 49 -0.30 11.83 2.89
N PHE A 50 0.71 11.22 3.50
CA PHE A 50 1.71 11.90 4.30
C PHE A 50 3.11 11.63 3.73
N GLY A 51 4.00 12.62 3.78
CA GLY A 51 5.34 12.51 3.21
C GLY A 51 5.34 12.63 1.69
N GLY A 52 6.32 12.00 1.03
CA GLY A 52 6.54 12.18 -0.42
C GLY A 52 7.13 13.53 -0.81
N GLU A 53 7.40 14.41 0.16
CA GLU A 53 8.05 15.69 -0.08
C GLU A 53 9.45 15.49 -0.66
N SER A 54 9.79 16.32 -1.65
CA SER A 54 11.15 16.34 -2.21
C SER A 54 12.12 16.84 -1.14
N ARG A 55 13.15 16.03 -0.84
CA ARG A 55 14.29 16.40 0.00
C ARG A 55 15.45 16.96 -0.83
N GLY A 56 15.15 17.52 -2.01
CA GLY A 56 16.15 18.03 -2.94
C GLY A 56 17.12 16.93 -3.40
N THR A 57 18.42 17.13 -3.16
CA THR A 57 19.49 16.21 -3.57
C THR A 57 19.39 14.82 -2.96
N TYR A 58 18.72 14.68 -1.81
CA TYR A 58 18.60 13.42 -1.08
C TYR A 58 17.38 12.57 -1.49
N GLY A 59 16.70 12.93 -2.58
CA GLY A 59 15.55 12.19 -3.11
C GLY A 59 14.22 12.60 -2.47
N ALA A 60 13.24 11.71 -2.46
CA ALA A 60 11.92 11.96 -1.89
C ALA A 60 11.79 11.32 -0.50
N ALA A 61 11.07 11.97 0.40
CA ALA A 61 10.68 11.36 1.67
C ALA A 61 9.79 10.13 1.40
N PRO A 62 9.81 9.11 2.28
CA PRO A 62 8.86 8.00 2.19
C PRO A 62 7.42 8.52 2.14
N THR A 63 6.59 7.89 1.32
CA THR A 63 5.17 8.22 1.21
C THR A 63 4.36 7.22 2.02
N TYR A 64 3.50 7.72 2.89
CA TYR A 64 2.61 6.92 3.72
C TYR A 64 1.15 7.25 3.38
N TYR A 65 0.29 6.24 3.41
CA TYR A 65 -1.14 6.37 3.12
C TYR A 65 -1.95 5.93 4.32
N SER A 66 -2.98 6.73 4.65
CA SER A 66 -3.99 6.39 5.64
C SER A 66 -5.37 6.43 4.98
N TYR A 67 -6.26 5.52 5.36
CA TYR A 67 -7.54 5.27 4.71
C TYR A 67 -8.69 5.47 5.68
N HIS A 68 -9.79 6.06 5.21
CA HIS A 68 -10.96 6.28 6.06
C HIS A 68 -11.66 4.95 6.40
N PRO A 69 -11.81 4.61 7.70
CA PRO A 69 -12.25 3.26 8.12
C PRO A 69 -13.66 2.92 7.62
N GLY A 70 -14.60 3.87 7.69
CA GLY A 70 -15.97 3.67 7.21
C GLY A 70 -16.07 3.44 5.70
N ASP A 71 -15.18 4.06 4.92
CA ASP A 71 -15.18 3.88 3.46
C ASP A 71 -14.52 2.55 3.09
N VAL A 72 -13.45 2.17 3.79
CA VAL A 72 -12.78 0.88 3.63
C VAL A 72 -13.72 -0.29 3.90
N ARG A 73 -14.50 -0.24 5.00
CA ARG A 73 -15.47 -1.29 5.35
C ARG A 73 -16.60 -1.38 4.32
N ARG A 74 -17.15 -0.24 3.89
CA ARG A 74 -18.18 -0.18 2.83
C ARG A 74 -17.67 -0.80 1.53
N ALA A 75 -16.46 -0.43 1.12
CA ALA A 75 -15.85 -0.90 -0.10
C ALA A 75 -15.39 -2.36 -0.01
N ALA A 76 -15.07 -2.90 1.18
CA ALA A 76 -14.67 -4.29 1.35
C ALA A 76 -15.71 -5.26 0.77
N THR A 77 -17.00 -5.04 1.07
CA THR A 77 -18.09 -5.85 0.52
C THR A 77 -18.21 -5.68 -1.00
N ALA A 78 -18.14 -4.44 -1.50
CA ALA A 78 -18.22 -4.17 -2.94
C ALA A 78 -17.06 -4.80 -3.73
N ILE A 79 -15.87 -4.85 -3.14
CA ILE A 79 -14.67 -5.46 -3.73
C ILE A 79 -14.74 -6.98 -3.69
N ALA A 80 -15.22 -7.56 -2.58
CA ALA A 80 -15.42 -8.99 -2.44
C ALA A 80 -16.44 -9.52 -3.45
N GLU A 81 -17.53 -8.78 -3.66
CA GLU A 81 -18.57 -9.10 -4.65
C GLU A 81 -18.16 -8.76 -6.10
N GLY A 82 -16.98 -8.19 -6.33
CA GLY A 82 -16.48 -7.85 -7.66
C GLY A 82 -17.21 -6.68 -8.32
N ARG A 83 -17.92 -5.85 -7.56
CA ARG A 83 -18.58 -4.64 -8.07
C ARG A 83 -17.60 -3.51 -8.39
N VAL A 84 -16.41 -3.54 -7.81
CA VAL A 84 -15.32 -2.61 -8.11
C VAL A 84 -14.35 -3.27 -9.08
N ASP A 85 -14.11 -2.62 -10.21
CA ASP A 85 -13.15 -3.08 -11.22
C ASP A 85 -11.72 -2.92 -10.72
N ILE A 86 -11.19 -3.98 -10.10
CA ILE A 86 -9.80 -4.06 -9.64
C ILE A 86 -9.06 -5.08 -10.51
N PRO A 87 -7.94 -4.69 -11.17
CA PRO A 87 -7.14 -5.59 -11.98
C PRO A 87 -6.74 -6.86 -11.21
N SER A 88 -6.89 -8.03 -11.84
CA SER A 88 -6.57 -9.32 -11.20
C SER A 88 -5.13 -9.40 -10.68
N VAL A 89 -4.20 -8.77 -11.39
CA VAL A 89 -2.76 -8.65 -11.05
C VAL A 89 -2.52 -7.96 -9.70
N TRP A 90 -3.45 -7.09 -9.27
CA TRP A 90 -3.34 -6.36 -8.00
C TRP A 90 -3.92 -7.15 -6.83
N ARG A 91 -4.81 -8.10 -7.13
CA ARG A 91 -5.51 -8.88 -6.12
C ARG A 91 -4.65 -10.02 -5.58
N THR A 92 -4.83 -10.40 -4.33
CA THR A 92 -4.08 -11.51 -3.69
C THR A 92 -4.79 -12.86 -3.82
N ASP A 93 -6.10 -12.85 -4.05
CA ASP A 93 -6.94 -14.05 -4.17
C ASP A 93 -6.88 -14.72 -5.55
N THR A 94 -6.41 -13.99 -6.58
CA THR A 94 -6.34 -14.53 -7.95
C THR A 94 -5.01 -15.24 -8.24
N PRO A 95 -5.00 -16.24 -9.14
CA PRO A 95 -3.75 -16.87 -9.60
C PRO A 95 -2.82 -15.87 -10.30
N ASP A 96 -3.38 -14.89 -11.02
CA ASP A 96 -2.61 -13.89 -11.74
C ASP A 96 -1.86 -12.95 -10.80
N GLY A 97 -2.52 -12.52 -9.72
CA GLY A 97 -1.88 -11.70 -8.70
C GLY A 97 -0.76 -12.43 -7.96
N ARG A 98 -0.95 -13.71 -7.61
CA ARG A 98 0.11 -14.54 -7.01
C ARG A 98 1.30 -14.73 -7.95
N ARG A 99 1.05 -14.94 -9.25
CA ARG A 99 2.11 -15.00 -10.27
C ARG A 99 2.85 -13.67 -10.36
N ALA A 100 2.13 -12.55 -10.37
CA ALA A 100 2.74 -11.23 -10.46
C ALA A 100 3.65 -10.91 -9.26
N GLU A 101 3.23 -11.28 -8.05
CA GLU A 101 4.06 -11.17 -6.84
C GLU A 101 5.32 -12.03 -6.92
N TYR A 102 5.18 -13.29 -7.37
CA TYR A 102 6.31 -14.19 -7.59
C TYR A 102 7.30 -13.60 -8.60
N TRP A 103 6.82 -13.16 -9.77
CA TRP A 103 7.67 -12.60 -10.82
C TRP A 103 8.37 -11.31 -10.37
N SER A 104 7.69 -10.46 -9.60
CA SER A 104 8.30 -9.27 -9.02
C SER A 104 9.48 -9.63 -8.10
N ARG A 105 9.26 -10.58 -7.16
CA ARG A 105 10.32 -11.06 -6.25
C ARG A 105 11.47 -11.73 -7.00
N PHE A 106 11.15 -12.54 -8.00
CA PHE A 106 12.15 -13.22 -8.82
C PHE A 106 13.02 -12.21 -9.58
N ARG A 107 12.41 -11.22 -10.24
CA ARG A 107 13.13 -10.16 -10.95
C ARG A 107 14.01 -9.36 -9.99
N PHE A 108 13.52 -8.98 -8.82
CA PHE A 108 14.32 -8.29 -7.82
C PHE A 108 15.56 -9.09 -7.41
N ARG A 109 15.39 -10.38 -7.06
CA ARG A 109 16.50 -11.27 -6.69
C ARG A 109 17.50 -11.45 -7.82
N LEU A 110 17.01 -11.63 -9.05
CA LEU A 110 17.85 -11.76 -10.24
C LEU A 110 18.67 -10.48 -10.45
N THR A 111 18.05 -9.30 -10.36
CA THR A 111 18.73 -8.01 -10.47
C THR A 111 19.81 -7.87 -9.39
N CYS A 112 19.51 -8.19 -8.12
CA CYS A 112 20.51 -8.16 -7.05
C CYS A 112 21.68 -9.10 -7.32
N ALA A 113 21.42 -10.32 -7.79
CA ALA A 113 22.47 -11.30 -8.10
C ALA A 113 23.36 -10.82 -9.25
N VAL A 114 22.77 -10.26 -10.32
CA VAL A 114 23.51 -9.70 -11.45
C VAL A 114 24.38 -8.51 -11.02
N VAL A 115 23.82 -7.58 -10.23
CA VAL A 115 24.56 -6.42 -9.72
C VAL A 115 25.73 -6.86 -8.84
N LEU A 116 25.51 -7.83 -7.94
CA LEU A 116 26.56 -8.36 -7.08
C LEU A 116 27.68 -9.02 -7.89
N ALA A 117 27.34 -9.85 -8.87
CA ALA A 117 28.31 -10.48 -9.76
C ALA A 117 29.13 -9.43 -10.54
N LEU A 118 28.48 -8.37 -11.03
CA LEU A 118 29.14 -7.28 -11.75
C LEU A 118 30.10 -6.49 -10.84
N VAL A 119 29.69 -6.20 -9.60
CA VAL A 119 30.56 -5.55 -8.61
C VAL A 119 31.78 -6.42 -8.29
N LEU A 120 31.59 -7.72 -8.08
CA LEU A 120 32.70 -8.65 -7.84
C LEU A 120 33.64 -8.78 -9.04
N LEU A 121 33.10 -8.78 -10.26
CA LEU A 121 33.89 -8.78 -11.49
C LEU A 121 34.76 -7.52 -11.59
N VAL A 122 34.17 -6.34 -11.39
CA VAL A 122 34.89 -5.06 -11.41
C VAL A 122 35.98 -5.02 -10.35
N LEU A 123 35.69 -5.47 -9.13
CA LEU A 123 36.68 -5.57 -8.06
C LEU A 123 37.81 -6.54 -8.42
N GLY A 124 37.49 -7.72 -8.95
CA GLY A 124 38.47 -8.69 -9.39
C GLY A 124 39.39 -8.16 -10.49
N LEU A 125 38.84 -7.47 -11.47
CA LEU A 125 39.60 -6.80 -12.54
C LEU A 125 40.50 -5.69 -11.99
N ALA A 126 40.00 -4.88 -11.06
CA ALA A 126 40.79 -3.83 -10.42
C ALA A 126 41.97 -4.39 -9.63
N VAL A 127 41.76 -5.48 -8.88
CA VAL A 127 42.83 -6.19 -8.15
C VAL A 127 43.84 -6.79 -9.13
N TYR A 128 43.36 -7.45 -10.19
CA TYR A 128 44.23 -8.02 -11.21
C TYR A 128 45.12 -6.95 -11.86
N ALA A 129 44.53 -5.81 -12.24
CA ALA A 129 45.25 -4.68 -12.83
C ALA A 129 46.20 -3.98 -11.84
N ALA A 130 45.97 -4.07 -10.54
CA ALA A 130 46.86 -3.51 -9.52
C ALA A 130 48.05 -4.42 -9.18
N VAL A 131 47.90 -5.73 -9.40
CA VAL A 131 48.92 -6.75 -9.09
C VAL A 131 49.75 -7.14 -10.32
N SER A 132 49.22 -6.94 -11.53
CA SER A 132 49.90 -7.19 -12.81
C SER A 132 50.68 -5.96 -13.26
#